data_AF-A0A5C7P765-F1
#
_entry.id   AF-A0A5C7P765-F1
#
_cell.length_a   1.000
_cell.length_b   1.000
_cell.length_c   1.000
_cell.angle_alpha   90.00
_cell.angle_beta   90.00
_cell.angle_gamma   90.00
#
_symmetry.space_group_name_H-M   'P 1'
#
loop_
_entity.id
_entity.type
_entity.pdbx_description
1 polymer ?
#
loop_
_entity_poly.entity_id
_entity_poly.type
_entity_poly.pdbx_seq_one_letter_code
_entity_poly.pdbx_strand_id
1 'polypeptide(L)'
;MTSLTTDQPAAADTVLSPRRIGIAAVVAVLVNVAVYAIGDVAGATWQANGQEVAWFMVISATLIPFAIGGLITWALARKWMSAPRWMAWIGLVFAVVSLPMPFFASGDSTTALTLATMHVVAGIAWFVSVFPRAGSAQA
;
A
#
# COMPACT_ATOMS: atom_id res chain seq x y z
N MET A 1 -38.29 4.31 35.12
CA MET A 1 -36.89 3.86 35.22
C MET A 1 -36.35 3.72 33.81
N THR A 2 -35.69 4.76 33.32
CA THR A 2 -35.26 4.90 31.93
C THR A 2 -33.74 4.86 31.93
N SER A 3 -33.15 3.70 31.66
CA SER A 3 -31.70 3.57 31.50
C SER A 3 -31.38 3.57 30.00
N LEU A 4 -31.27 4.77 29.42
CA LEU A 4 -30.62 4.98 28.14
C LEU A 4 -29.14 5.26 28.43
N THR A 5 -28.32 4.22 28.45
CA THR A 5 -26.86 4.34 28.40
C THR A 5 -26.33 3.19 27.58
N THR A 6 -26.39 3.37 26.26
CA THR A 6 -25.51 2.63 25.34
C THR A 6 -24.68 3.67 24.59
N ASP A 7 -23.88 4.42 25.34
CA ASP A 7 -22.69 5.04 24.79
C ASP A 7 -21.70 3.91 24.48
N GLN A 8 -21.80 3.33 23.28
CA GLN A 8 -20.78 2.41 22.78
C GLN A 8 -20.06 3.02 21.57
N PRO A 9 -19.10 3.93 21.78
CA PRO A 9 -18.18 4.37 20.72
C PRO A 9 -16.97 3.42 20.55
N ALA A 10 -17.09 2.11 20.81
CA ALA A 10 -15.96 1.17 20.86
C ALA A 10 -15.74 0.30 19.60
N ALA A 11 -16.64 0.32 18.61
CA ALA A 11 -16.58 -0.61 17.47
C ALA A 11 -15.59 -0.22 16.35
N ALA A 12 -15.06 1.01 16.36
CA ALA A 12 -14.21 1.50 15.26
C ALA A 12 -12.73 1.10 15.37
N ASP A 13 -12.26 0.75 16.58
CA ASP A 13 -10.84 0.51 16.86
C ASP A 13 -10.35 -0.90 16.44
N THR A 14 -11.26 -1.79 16.06
CA THR A 14 -10.96 -3.22 15.83
C THR A 14 -10.64 -3.59 14.38
N VAL A 15 -11.04 -2.79 13.38
CA VAL A 15 -10.99 -3.24 11.98
C VAL A 15 -9.72 -2.79 11.23
N LEU A 16 -9.24 -1.57 11.49
CA LEU A 16 -8.07 -1.00 10.82
C LEU A 16 -7.02 -0.61 11.86
N SER A 17 -5.83 -1.21 11.80
CA SER A 17 -4.74 -0.94 12.76
C SER A 17 -3.71 0.00 12.12
N PRO A 18 -3.58 1.26 12.58
CA PRO A 18 -2.56 2.18 12.08
C PRO A 18 -1.15 1.63 12.22
N ARG A 19 -0.89 0.90 13.32
CA ARG A 19 0.38 0.21 13.56
C ARG A 19 0.70 -0.82 12.48
N ARG A 20 -0.29 -1.62 12.03
CA ARG A 20 -0.09 -2.61 10.96
C ARG A 20 0.25 -1.93 9.64
N ILE A 21 -0.48 -0.86 9.29
CA ILE A 21 -0.24 -0.10 8.06
C ILE A 21 1.15 0.54 8.11
N GLY A 22 1.53 1.17 9.24
CA GLY A 22 2.84 1.78 9.43
C GLY A 22 3.98 0.78 9.31
N ILE A 23 3.88 -0.40 9.95
CA ILE A 23 4.88 -1.46 9.82
C ILE A 23 4.96 -1.94 8.36
N ALA A 24 3.83 -2.19 7.71
CA ALA A 24 3.81 -2.62 6.32
C ALA A 24 4.41 -1.57 5.37
N ALA A 25 4.15 -0.28 5.60
CA ALA A 25 4.73 0.81 4.83
C ALA A 25 6.27 0.85 4.99
N VAL A 26 6.77 0.72 6.23
CA VAL A 26 8.23 0.66 6.48
C VAL A 26 8.86 -0.55 5.82
N VAL A 27 8.25 -1.74 5.97
CA VAL A 27 8.75 -2.96 5.31
C VAL A 27 8.74 -2.82 3.80
N ALA A 28 7.65 -2.30 3.22
CA ALA A 28 7.55 -2.07 1.77
C ALA A 28 8.63 -1.10 1.28
N VAL A 29 8.89 -0.01 2.01
CA VAL A 29 9.98 0.92 1.70
C VAL A 29 11.33 0.22 1.71
N LEU A 30 11.64 -0.54 2.76
CA LEU A 30 12.92 -1.23 2.87
C LEU A 30 13.11 -2.24 1.73
N VAL A 31 12.07 -3.02 1.41
CA VAL A 31 12.10 -3.98 0.31
C VAL A 31 12.23 -3.27 -1.03
N ASN A 32 11.47 -2.20 -1.28
CA ASN A 32 11.54 -1.45 -2.53
C ASN A 32 12.89 -0.77 -2.73
N VAL A 33 13.50 -0.21 -1.67
CA VAL A 33 14.85 0.34 -1.72
C VAL A 33 15.88 -0.76 -1.99
N ALA A 34 15.72 -1.95 -1.41
CA ALA A 34 16.58 -3.09 -1.73
C ALA A 34 16.42 -3.54 -3.20
N VAL A 35 15.18 -3.58 -3.72
CA VAL A 35 14.89 -3.85 -5.13
C VAL A 35 15.52 -2.79 -6.04
N TYR A 36 15.49 -1.52 -5.64
CA TYR A 36 16.19 -0.43 -6.33
C TYR A 36 17.71 -0.69 -6.38
N ALA A 37 18.34 -0.99 -5.24
CA ALA A 37 19.77 -1.29 -5.22
C ALA A 37 20.13 -2.51 -6.08
N ILE A 38 19.28 -3.55 -6.10
CA ILE A 38 19.48 -4.71 -6.99
C ILE A 38 19.38 -4.31 -8.46
N GLY A 39 18.39 -3.49 -8.83
CA GLY A 39 18.24 -2.98 -10.19
C GLY A 39 19.45 -2.17 -10.65
N ASP A 40 19.98 -1.33 -9.76
CA ASP A 40 21.18 -0.52 -10.01
C ASP A 40 22.40 -1.40 -10.36
N VAL A 41 22.66 -2.42 -9.53
CA VAL A 41 23.72 -3.41 -9.80
C VAL A 41 23.45 -4.24 -11.06
N ALA A 42 22.17 -4.46 -11.39
CA ALA A 42 21.75 -5.16 -12.61
C ALA A 42 21.80 -4.29 -13.88
N GLY A 43 22.23 -3.03 -13.78
CA GLY A 43 22.38 -2.11 -14.91
C GLY A 43 21.10 -1.37 -15.30
N ALA A 44 20.15 -1.20 -14.38
CA ALA A 44 19.00 -0.34 -14.59
C ALA A 44 19.45 1.10 -14.87
N THR A 45 18.96 1.68 -15.96
CA THR A 45 19.26 3.09 -16.31
C THR A 45 18.54 4.10 -15.42
N TRP A 46 17.48 3.68 -14.73
CA TRP A 46 16.59 4.51 -13.92
C TRP A 46 15.93 5.67 -14.68
N GLN A 47 15.87 5.60 -16.02
CA GLN A 47 15.16 6.59 -16.83
C GLN A 47 13.73 6.14 -17.07
N ALA A 48 12.75 6.92 -16.63
CA ALA A 48 11.33 6.70 -16.87
C ALA A 48 10.62 8.03 -17.16
N ASN A 49 9.82 8.09 -18.23
CA ASN A 49 9.13 9.30 -18.68
C ASN A 49 10.05 10.52 -18.87
N GLY A 50 11.29 10.29 -19.32
CA GLY A 50 12.29 11.35 -19.49
C GLY A 50 12.83 11.94 -18.19
N GLN A 51 12.60 11.28 -17.06
CA GLN A 51 13.13 11.68 -15.75
C GLN A 51 13.90 10.53 -15.12
N GLU A 52 14.94 10.90 -14.37
CA GLU A 52 15.70 9.96 -13.55
C GLU A 52 14.92 9.62 -12.27
N VAL A 53 14.72 8.33 -12.03
CA VAL A 53 14.09 7.80 -10.82
C VAL A 53 15.16 7.62 -9.75
N ALA A 54 15.21 8.55 -8.81
CA ALA A 54 16.12 8.47 -7.68
C ALA A 54 15.57 7.59 -6.54
N TRP A 55 16.45 7.02 -5.71
CA TRP A 55 16.07 6.17 -4.58
C TRP A 55 15.08 6.84 -3.60
N PHE A 56 15.18 8.16 -3.39
CA PHE A 56 14.26 8.89 -2.50
C PHE A 56 12.85 9.01 -3.10
N MET A 57 12.73 8.98 -4.44
CA MET A 57 11.43 8.92 -5.11
C MET A 57 10.75 7.58 -4.86
N VAL A 58 11.50 6.47 -4.76
CA VAL A 58 10.95 5.16 -4.38
C VAL A 58 10.34 5.20 -2.98
N ILE A 59 11.00 5.88 -2.04
CA ILE A 59 10.50 6.06 -0.67
C ILE A 59 9.20 6.86 -0.69
N SER A 60 9.19 8.03 -1.32
CA SER A 60 8.00 8.89 -1.35
C SER A 60 6.85 8.25 -2.12
N ALA A 61 7.13 7.61 -3.27
CA ALA A 61 6.15 6.87 -4.06
C ALA A 61 5.60 5.62 -3.35
N THR A 62 6.28 5.11 -2.33
CA THR A 62 5.74 4.05 -1.47
C THR A 62 4.94 4.65 -0.31
N LEU A 63 5.48 5.61 0.42
CA LEU A 63 4.87 6.16 1.64
C LEU A 63 3.62 7.01 1.36
N ILE A 64 3.62 7.82 0.30
CA ILE A 64 2.52 8.73 0.00
C ILE A 64 1.24 7.95 -0.31
N PRO A 65 1.23 6.94 -1.21
CA PRO A 65 0.03 6.12 -1.44
C PRO A 65 -0.42 5.35 -0.20
N PHE A 66 0.50 4.85 0.62
CA PHE A 66 0.16 4.19 1.89
C PHE A 66 -0.54 5.16 2.86
N ALA A 67 -0.04 6.38 3.01
CA ALA A 67 -0.61 7.39 3.89
C ALA A 67 -2.00 7.83 3.39
N ILE A 68 -2.12 8.17 2.11
CA ILE A 68 -3.38 8.60 1.49
C ILE A 68 -4.40 7.46 1.53
N GLY A 69 -4.03 6.28 1.03
CA GLY A 69 -4.89 5.10 1.03
C GLY A 69 -5.32 4.71 2.44
N GLY A 70 -4.40 4.75 3.41
CA GLY A 70 -4.66 4.46 4.82
C GLY A 70 -5.67 5.44 5.42
N LEU A 71 -5.49 6.74 5.17
CA LEU A 71 -6.42 7.79 5.63
C LEU A 71 -7.81 7.64 5.02
N ILE A 72 -7.89 7.39 3.70
CA ILE A 72 -9.16 7.15 3.00
C ILE A 72 -9.84 5.91 3.57
N THR A 73 -9.10 4.81 3.73
CA THR A 73 -9.64 3.55 4.25
C THR A 73 -10.15 3.73 5.68
N TRP A 74 -9.42 4.46 6.53
CA TRP A 74 -9.84 4.79 7.88
C TRP A 74 -11.12 5.62 7.90
N ALA A 75 -11.22 6.66 7.06
CA ALA A 75 -12.41 7.50 6.97
C ALA A 75 -13.64 6.70 6.50
N LEU A 76 -13.47 5.77 5.56
CA LEU A 76 -14.54 4.89 5.08
C LEU A 76 -14.93 3.82 6.10
N ALA A 77 -13.96 3.25 6.83
CA ALA A 77 -14.21 2.23 7.85
C ALA A 77 -15.11 2.72 8.99
N ARG A 78 -15.10 4.04 9.27
CA ARG A 78 -16.01 4.68 10.24
C ARG A 78 -17.48 4.61 9.84
N LYS A 79 -17.78 4.49 8.55
CA LYS A 79 -19.15 4.47 8.01
C LYS A 79 -19.57 3.08 7.56
N TRP A 80 -18.64 2.29 7.01
CA TRP A 80 -18.93 1.00 6.38
C TRP A 80 -17.97 -0.08 6.89
N MET A 81 -18.49 -1.07 7.63
CA MET A 81 -17.67 -2.16 8.21
C MET A 81 -16.94 -3.01 7.16
N SER A 82 -17.47 -3.09 5.95
CA SER A 82 -16.87 -3.82 4.83
C SER A 82 -15.81 -3.01 4.07
N ALA A 83 -15.64 -1.72 4.36
CA ALA A 83 -14.72 -0.85 3.60
C ALA A 83 -13.27 -1.34 3.60
N PRO A 84 -12.65 -1.77 4.72
CA PRO A 84 -11.26 -2.25 4.69
C PRO A 84 -11.06 -3.46 3.77
N ARG A 85 -12.01 -4.39 3.71
CA ARG A 85 -11.94 -5.53 2.80
C ARG A 85 -11.92 -5.09 1.34
N TRP A 86 -12.81 -4.17 0.96
CA TRP A 86 -12.85 -3.63 -0.39
C TRP A 86 -11.61 -2.80 -0.72
N MET A 87 -11.16 -1.95 0.20
CA MET A 87 -9.97 -1.12 0.02
C MET A 87 -8.69 -1.95 -0.12
N ALA A 88 -8.56 -3.06 0.60
CA ALA A 88 -7.46 -4.00 0.43
C ALA A 88 -7.42 -4.53 -1.02
N TRP A 89 -8.56 -5.00 -1.54
CA TRP A 89 -8.65 -5.49 -2.93
C TRP A 89 -8.44 -4.39 -3.95
N ILE A 90 -9.01 -3.19 -3.76
CA ILE A 90 -8.83 -2.06 -4.66
C ILE A 90 -7.35 -1.71 -4.80
N GLY A 91 -6.62 -1.61 -3.69
CA GLY A 91 -5.18 -1.31 -3.74
C GLY A 91 -4.36 -2.43 -4.39
N LEU A 92 -4.72 -3.71 -4.16
CA LEU A 92 -4.06 -4.83 -4.83
C LEU A 92 -4.32 -4.83 -6.35
N VAL A 93 -5.57 -4.64 -6.76
CA VAL A 93 -5.94 -4.56 -8.18
C VAL A 93 -5.25 -3.37 -8.85
N PHE A 94 -5.22 -2.22 -8.19
CA PHE A 94 -4.51 -1.05 -8.68
C PHE A 94 -3.02 -1.33 -8.90
N ALA A 95 -2.36 -2.03 -7.96
CA ALA A 95 -0.97 -2.44 -8.10
C ALA A 95 -0.75 -3.42 -9.27
N VAL A 96 -1.66 -4.37 -9.50
CA VAL A 96 -1.58 -5.32 -10.62
C VAL A 96 -1.81 -4.62 -11.97
N VAL A 97 -2.81 -3.76 -12.05
CA VAL A 97 -3.16 -3.02 -13.30
C VAL A 97 -2.07 -2.01 -13.67
N SER A 98 -1.29 -1.53 -12.70
CA SER A 98 -0.16 -0.61 -12.96
C SER A 98 1.13 -1.32 -13.39
N LEU A 99 1.24 -2.65 -13.32
CA LEU A 99 2.44 -3.39 -13.72
C LEU A 99 2.91 -3.15 -15.16
N PRO A 100 2.04 -2.92 -16.15
CA PRO A 100 2.49 -2.60 -17.51
C PRO A 100 3.06 -1.17 -17.64
N MET A 101 2.69 -0.24 -16.75
CA MET A 101 3.06 1.19 -16.90
C MET A 101 4.58 1.43 -16.99
N PRO A 102 5.44 0.79 -16.17
CA PRO A 102 6.89 0.93 -16.29
C PRO A 102 7.45 0.56 -17.68
N PHE A 103 6.84 -0.39 -18.38
CA PHE A 103 7.27 -0.81 -19.72
C PHE A 103 6.91 0.19 -20.82
N PHE A 104 5.91 1.05 -20.58
CA PHE A 104 5.62 2.19 -21.45
C PHE A 104 6.43 3.43 -21.06
N ALA A 105 6.83 3.53 -19.80
CA ALA A 105 7.57 4.67 -19.27
C ALA A 105 9.07 4.60 -19.54
N SER A 106 9.65 3.39 -19.65
CA SER A 106 11.08 3.19 -19.84
C SER A 106 11.37 2.30 -21.05
N GLY A 107 12.37 2.68 -21.85
CA GLY A 107 12.92 1.84 -22.91
C GLY A 107 13.90 0.78 -22.40
N ASP A 108 14.33 0.87 -21.13
CA ASP A 108 15.21 -0.10 -20.49
C ASP A 108 14.37 -1.17 -19.76
N SER A 109 14.49 -2.42 -20.22
CA SER A 109 13.74 -3.54 -19.67
C SER A 109 14.10 -3.83 -18.20
N THR A 110 15.35 -3.58 -17.79
CA THR A 110 15.77 -3.79 -16.40
C THR A 110 15.09 -2.78 -15.48
N THR A 111 15.09 -1.49 -15.85
CA THR A 111 14.34 -0.45 -15.12
C THR A 111 12.84 -0.77 -15.07
N ALA A 112 12.24 -1.11 -16.21
CA ALA A 112 10.80 -1.41 -16.27
C ALA A 112 10.41 -2.59 -15.37
N LEU A 113 11.15 -3.70 -15.44
CA LEU A 113 10.89 -4.89 -14.61
C LEU A 113 11.09 -4.60 -13.12
N THR A 114 12.13 -3.84 -12.79
CA THR A 114 12.45 -3.51 -11.40
C THR A 114 11.36 -2.61 -10.79
N LEU A 115 10.91 -1.59 -11.52
CA LEU A 115 9.79 -0.73 -11.11
C LEU A 115 8.48 -1.53 -11.00
N ALA A 116 8.20 -2.44 -11.93
CA ALA A 116 7.00 -3.29 -11.86
C ALA A 116 7.04 -4.18 -10.60
N THR A 117 8.21 -4.71 -10.24
CA THR A 117 8.38 -5.50 -9.00
C THR A 117 8.08 -4.68 -7.76
N MET A 118 8.48 -3.40 -7.70
CA MET A 118 8.13 -2.52 -6.58
C MET A 118 6.62 -2.31 -6.43
N HIS A 119 5.87 -2.27 -7.54
CA HIS A 119 4.40 -2.19 -7.50
C HIS A 119 3.79 -3.47 -6.89
N VAL A 120 4.32 -4.65 -7.24
CA VAL A 120 3.89 -5.92 -6.63
C VAL A 120 4.12 -5.90 -5.12
N VAL A 121 5.31 -5.49 -4.68
CA VAL A 121 5.66 -5.39 -3.24
C VAL A 121 4.69 -4.44 -2.53
N ALA A 122 4.45 -3.25 -3.08
CA ALA A 122 3.55 -2.27 -2.50
C ALA A 122 2.10 -2.80 -2.42
N GLY A 123 1.60 -3.45 -3.48
CA GLY A 123 0.27 -4.04 -3.54
C GLY A 123 0.06 -5.15 -2.51
N ILE A 124 1.03 -6.07 -2.38
CA ILE A 124 0.98 -7.15 -1.39
C ILE A 124 1.03 -6.58 0.03
N ALA A 125 1.98 -5.67 0.31
CA ALA A 125 2.12 -5.06 1.62
C ALA A 125 0.85 -4.30 2.03
N TRP A 126 0.24 -3.55 1.09
CA TRP A 126 -1.04 -2.90 1.29
C TRP A 126 -2.12 -3.91 1.65
N PHE A 127 -2.33 -4.92 0.80
CA PHE A 127 -3.36 -5.93 0.99
C PHE A 127 -3.24 -6.61 2.35
N VAL A 128 -2.06 -7.10 2.72
CA VAL A 128 -1.83 -7.79 4.00
C VAL A 128 -2.04 -6.86 5.20
N SER A 129 -1.74 -5.57 5.07
CA SER A 129 -1.91 -4.62 6.17
C SER A 129 -3.37 -4.22 6.40
N VAL A 130 -4.16 -4.11 5.33
CA VAL A 130 -5.53 -3.60 5.34
C VAL A 130 -6.59 -4.70 5.40
N PHE A 131 -6.30 -5.88 4.84
CA PHE A 131 -7.27 -6.97 4.81
C PHE A 131 -7.68 -7.39 6.24
N PRO A 132 -9.00 -7.47 6.52
CA PRO A 132 -9.49 -7.88 7.83
C PRO A 132 -9.02 -9.29 8.21
N ARG A 133 -8.72 -9.51 9.49
CA ARG A 133 -8.36 -10.84 10.01
C ARG A 133 -9.60 -11.59 10.48
N ALA A 134 -9.65 -12.90 10.23
CA ALA A 134 -10.67 -13.77 10.78
C ALA A 134 -10.50 -13.82 12.31
N GLY A 135 -11.25 -12.99 13.03
CA GLY A 135 -11.17 -12.84 14.48
C GLY A 135 -11.66 -11.49 14.99
N SER A 136 -11.67 -10.45 14.15
CA SER A 136 -12.13 -9.09 14.52
C SER A 136 -13.64 -8.86 14.28
N ALA A 137 -14.42 -9.91 14.00
CA ALA A 137 -15.84 -9.82 13.63
C ALA A 137 -16.82 -10.36 14.71
N GLN A 138 -16.33 -10.69 15.90
CA GLN A 138 -17.16 -11.24 17.00
C GLN A 138 -17.14 -10.39 18.28
N ALA A 139 -16.76 -9.11 18.20
CA ALA A 139 -16.81 -8.17 19.33
C ALA A 139 -17.86 -7.09 19.11
#